data_AF-A0A6D2LGK4-F1
#
_entry.id   AF-A0A6D2LGK4-F1
#
_cell.length_a   1.000
_cell.length_b   1.000
_cell.length_c   1.000
_cell.angle_alpha   90.00
_cell.angle_beta   90.00
_cell.angle_gamma   90.00
#
_symmetry.space_group_name_H-M   'P 1'
#
loop_
_entity.id
_entity.type
_entity.pdbx_description
1 polymer ?
#
loop_
_entity_poly.entity_id
_entity_poly.type
_entity_poly.pdbx_seq_one_letter_code
_entity_poly.pdbx_strand_id
1 'polypeptide(L)'
;MTEEGEIRRHLVLIKPVSLEDEKDSEQTASSVIRRVFSLFKNVRLGSDLANLQVPPQLSQPKSQLQCYAEMIYSFGGKDLLGECSRRDSPIERLKSVVTWNISKLRPVLFGSPYNPILGETHHVSNGHINVLIEQVSHHPPVSALHATHAKENIDVAWVQYFSPKFRGAYVEIEVKGKRVMKLHSRKETYHMEQPRLILRFPGPGGYWDGKTKLKCPETGLAADLHLNSGSFMERFRGNNRSLKGKIYESSSGNMLYEIFGHWDRTVMAKNLKTGEVEVIYDAQETITGLKPPIVKNLEEVMESESALVWGEVSEGIMKKDWERAGKAKRLVEEKQRESLEQREASGEPWVPKHFSVVKDGKDWECSPLQPTVPRAPLVITKAQGEIVNRFQDSKT
;
A
#
# COMPACT_ATOMS: atom_id res chain seq x y z
N MET A 1 18.57 43.67 -10.33
CA MET A 1 18.43 42.34 -10.95
C MET A 1 18.70 41.32 -9.86
N THR A 2 17.66 40.96 -9.13
CA THR A 2 17.69 39.90 -8.12
C THR A 2 17.52 38.57 -8.86
N GLU A 3 18.52 37.71 -8.76
CA GLU A 3 18.37 36.27 -9.05
C GLU A 3 17.34 35.74 -8.04
N GLU A 4 16.08 35.64 -8.47
CA GLU A 4 15.08 34.83 -7.79
C GLU A 4 15.58 33.39 -7.85
N GLY A 5 16.11 32.91 -6.73
CA GLY A 5 16.57 31.55 -6.59
C GLY A 5 15.43 30.59 -6.89
N GLU A 6 15.52 29.87 -8.01
CA GLU A 6 14.74 28.67 -8.25
C GLU A 6 14.88 27.78 -7.02
N ILE A 7 13.80 27.66 -6.23
CA ILE A 7 13.71 26.64 -5.19
C ILE A 7 13.80 25.30 -5.92
N ARG A 8 14.99 24.72 -5.94
CA ARG A 8 15.24 23.42 -6.54
C ARG A 8 14.36 22.41 -5.80
N ARG A 9 13.23 22.03 -6.41
CA ARG A 9 12.31 21.00 -5.91
C ARG A 9 13.10 19.69 -5.76
N HIS A 10 13.53 19.38 -4.54
CA HIS A 10 14.37 18.21 -4.25
C HIS A 10 13.51 16.95 -4.12
N LEU A 11 13.24 16.34 -5.27
CA LEU A 11 12.36 15.19 -5.39
C LEU A 11 13.16 13.89 -5.41
N VAL A 12 12.81 12.94 -4.53
CA VAL A 12 13.46 11.62 -4.45
C VAL A 12 12.44 10.52 -4.70
N LEU A 13 12.60 9.81 -5.82
CA LEU A 13 11.73 8.69 -6.20
C LEU A 13 12.34 7.36 -5.80
N ILE A 14 11.53 6.54 -5.16
CA ILE A 14 11.95 5.27 -4.55
C ILE A 14 11.18 4.15 -5.21
N LYS A 15 11.88 3.06 -5.54
CA LYS A 15 11.26 1.89 -6.16
C LYS A 15 10.22 1.25 -5.23
N PRO A 16 9.11 0.70 -5.75
CA PRO A 16 8.16 -0.10 -4.96
C PRO A 16 8.83 -1.29 -4.25
N VAL A 17 8.27 -1.72 -3.12
CA VAL A 17 8.76 -2.92 -2.43
C VAL A 17 8.52 -4.15 -3.31
N SER A 18 9.59 -4.92 -3.50
CA SER A 18 9.62 -6.14 -4.31
C SER A 18 10.05 -7.35 -3.46
N LEU A 19 9.90 -8.57 -4.01
CA LEU A 19 10.36 -9.82 -3.35
C LEU A 19 11.86 -9.81 -3.02
N GLU A 20 12.65 -9.16 -3.86
CA GLU A 20 14.11 -9.17 -3.78
C GLU A 20 14.63 -8.37 -2.57
N ASP A 21 13.87 -7.36 -2.13
CA ASP A 21 14.27 -6.42 -1.07
C ASP A 21 14.32 -7.04 0.33
N GLU A 22 13.71 -8.21 0.51
CA GLU A 22 13.63 -8.86 1.83
C GLU A 22 14.99 -9.33 2.33
N LYS A 23 15.84 -9.86 1.45
CA LYS A 23 17.18 -10.36 1.81
C LYS A 23 18.07 -9.24 2.33
N ASP A 24 18.03 -8.09 1.67
CA ASP A 24 18.81 -6.90 2.06
C ASP A 24 18.33 -6.33 3.40
N SER A 25 17.02 -6.40 3.64
CA SER A 25 16.37 -6.00 4.88
C SER A 25 16.78 -6.88 6.07
N GLU A 26 16.82 -8.21 5.93
CA GLU A 26 17.21 -9.13 7.00
C GLU A 26 18.65 -8.90 7.49
N GLN A 27 19.58 -8.66 6.56
CA GLN A 27 20.98 -8.35 6.90
C GLN A 27 21.09 -7.05 7.69
N THR A 28 20.36 -6.02 7.25
CA THR A 28 20.32 -4.72 7.92
C THR A 28 19.75 -4.86 9.33
N ALA A 29 18.64 -5.59 9.49
CA ALA A 29 17.97 -5.79 10.78
C ALA A 29 18.93 -6.34 11.83
N SER A 30 19.69 -7.40 11.50
CA SER A 30 20.63 -8.07 12.41
C SER A 30 21.65 -7.11 13.04
N SER A 31 22.15 -6.14 12.26
CA SER A 31 23.12 -5.14 12.71
C SER A 31 22.56 -4.06 13.65
N VAL A 32 21.23 -3.89 13.70
CA VAL A 32 20.57 -2.77 14.41
C VAL A 32 19.62 -3.22 15.53
N ILE A 33 19.52 -4.53 15.80
CA ILE A 33 18.63 -5.13 16.83
C ILE A 33 18.72 -4.41 18.19
N ARG A 34 19.94 -4.07 18.65
CA ARG A 34 20.14 -3.40 19.95
C ARG A 34 19.43 -2.04 20.03
N ARG A 35 19.35 -1.29 18.93
CA ARG A 35 18.67 0.03 18.90
C ARG A 35 17.16 -0.13 18.93
N VAL A 36 16.62 -1.15 18.26
CA VAL A 36 15.19 -1.44 18.30
C VAL A 36 14.73 -1.72 19.73
N PHE A 37 15.48 -2.53 20.48
CA PHE A 37 15.19 -2.77 21.89
C PHE A 37 15.20 -1.50 22.74
N SER A 38 16.08 -0.54 22.43
CA SER A 38 16.13 0.73 23.16
C SER A 38 14.86 1.57 22.99
N LEU A 39 14.19 1.50 21.83
CA LEU A 39 12.91 2.19 21.60
C LEU A 39 11.79 1.66 22.48
N PHE A 40 11.78 0.35 22.74
CA PHE A 40 10.72 -0.30 23.49
C PHE A 40 11.01 -0.46 24.98
N LYS A 41 12.18 -0.02 25.46
CA LYS A 41 12.62 -0.21 26.86
C LYS A 41 11.61 0.33 27.89
N ASN A 42 10.92 1.42 27.56
CA ASN A 42 9.94 2.08 28.44
C ASN A 42 8.48 1.85 28.02
N VAL A 43 8.23 1.00 27.03
CA VAL A 43 6.89 0.74 26.50
C VAL A 43 6.25 -0.39 27.30
N ARG A 44 5.08 -0.13 27.88
CA ARG A 44 4.32 -1.13 28.64
C ARG A 44 3.58 -2.08 27.71
N LEU A 45 3.39 -3.33 28.14
CA LEU A 45 2.51 -4.28 27.44
C LEU A 45 1.12 -3.67 27.24
N GLY A 46 0.61 -3.76 26.01
CA GLY A 46 -0.68 -3.20 25.60
C GLY A 46 -0.65 -1.74 25.17
N SER A 47 0.49 -1.05 25.25
CA SER A 47 0.61 0.36 24.83
C SER A 47 0.28 0.52 23.33
N ASP A 48 -0.42 1.60 23.01
CA ASP A 48 -0.61 2.07 21.63
C ASP A 48 0.68 2.73 21.13
N LEU A 49 1.11 2.34 19.94
CA LEU A 49 2.35 2.81 19.31
C LEU A 49 2.11 3.75 18.12
N ALA A 50 0.87 4.20 17.88
CA ALA A 50 0.53 5.01 16.70
C ALA A 50 1.35 6.31 16.60
N ASN A 51 1.75 6.88 17.75
CA ASN A 51 2.52 8.11 17.83
C ASN A 51 4.00 7.89 18.23
N LEU A 52 4.51 6.66 18.16
CA LEU A 52 5.91 6.37 18.50
C LEU A 52 6.85 7.04 17.48
N GLN A 53 7.72 7.93 17.94
CA GLN A 53 8.74 8.54 17.09
C GLN A 53 9.86 7.54 16.76
N VAL A 54 10.04 7.28 15.48
CA VAL A 54 11.07 6.37 14.96
C VAL A 54 12.30 7.16 14.52
N PRO A 55 13.52 6.81 14.97
CA PRO A 55 14.76 7.43 14.49
C PRO A 55 15.03 7.17 13.00
N PRO A 56 15.80 8.02 12.31
CA PRO A 56 16.13 7.85 10.89
C PRO A 56 16.77 6.50 10.55
N GLN A 57 17.59 5.93 11.44
CA GLN A 57 18.25 4.63 11.23
C GLN A 57 17.28 3.44 11.23
N LEU A 58 16.08 3.66 11.75
CA LEU A 58 14.98 2.69 11.78
C LEU A 58 13.85 3.12 10.85
N SER A 59 14.08 4.12 9.99
CA SER A 59 13.12 4.59 9.01
C SER A 59 13.44 4.01 7.63
N GLN A 60 12.40 3.67 6.89
CA GLN A 60 12.50 3.38 5.46
C GLN A 60 12.46 4.70 4.70
N PRO A 61 13.15 4.83 3.56
CA PRO A 61 13.09 6.03 2.73
C PRO A 61 11.78 6.11 1.95
N LYS A 62 10.63 6.02 2.62
CA LYS A 62 9.30 6.04 2.01
C LYS A 62 8.27 6.58 2.99
N SER A 63 7.34 7.39 2.50
CA SER A 63 6.11 7.69 3.23
C SER A 63 5.19 6.48 3.28
N GLN A 64 4.39 6.35 4.34
CA GLN A 64 3.30 5.36 4.38
C GLN A 64 2.35 5.52 3.19
N LEU A 65 2.10 6.75 2.72
CA LEU A 65 1.24 6.99 1.57
C LEU A 65 1.75 6.30 0.31
N GLN A 66 3.05 6.38 0.05
CA GLN A 66 3.69 5.67 -1.05
C GLN A 66 3.55 4.15 -0.88
N CYS A 67 3.85 3.61 0.31
CA CYS A 67 3.74 2.17 0.59
C CYS A 67 2.33 1.63 0.35
N TYR A 68 1.30 2.43 0.63
CA TYR A 68 -0.09 2.06 0.39
C TYR A 68 -0.48 2.11 -1.08
N ALA A 69 -0.11 3.19 -1.76
CA ALA A 69 -0.47 3.41 -3.15
C ALA A 69 0.25 2.43 -4.09
N GLU A 70 1.51 2.08 -3.81
CA GLU A 70 2.27 1.16 -4.66
C GLU A 70 1.65 -0.24 -4.74
N MET A 71 0.87 -0.66 -3.73
CA MET A 71 0.10 -1.90 -3.75
C MET A 71 -1.01 -1.89 -4.83
N ILE A 72 -1.43 -0.71 -5.30
CA ILE A 72 -2.51 -0.53 -6.26
C ILE A 72 -1.99 -0.42 -7.70
N TYR A 73 -0.82 0.20 -7.91
CA TYR A 73 -0.30 0.49 -9.25
C TYR A 73 0.96 -0.29 -9.63
N SER A 74 1.67 -0.92 -8.70
CA SER A 74 2.97 -1.55 -8.96
C SER A 74 2.85 -3.07 -9.10
N PHE A 75 2.71 -3.52 -10.34
CA PHE A 75 2.72 -4.93 -10.73
C PHE A 75 3.72 -5.16 -11.87
N GLY A 76 4.36 -6.33 -11.89
CA GLY A 76 5.32 -6.76 -12.91
C GLY A 76 4.65 -6.96 -14.26
N GLY A 77 4.54 -5.89 -15.05
CA GLY A 77 4.07 -5.93 -16.43
C GLY A 77 2.60 -6.32 -16.65
N LYS A 78 1.86 -6.73 -15.61
CA LYS A 78 0.45 -7.15 -15.68
C LYS A 78 -0.50 -6.07 -15.17
N ASP A 79 -1.61 -5.90 -15.86
CA ASP A 79 -2.73 -5.05 -15.44
C ASP A 79 -3.73 -5.85 -14.60
N LEU A 80 -3.33 -6.21 -13.38
CA LEU A 80 -4.16 -7.03 -12.48
C LEU A 80 -5.47 -6.34 -12.08
N LEU A 81 -5.47 -5.01 -11.98
CA LEU A 81 -6.68 -4.26 -11.65
C LEU A 81 -7.68 -4.31 -12.81
N GLY A 82 -7.23 -4.10 -14.06
CA GLY A 82 -8.11 -4.20 -15.23
C GLY A 82 -8.68 -5.61 -15.44
N GLU A 83 -7.92 -6.67 -15.12
CA GLU A 83 -8.40 -8.06 -15.19
C GLU A 83 -9.65 -8.31 -14.34
N CYS A 84 -9.83 -7.58 -13.24
CA CYS A 84 -11.03 -7.69 -12.39
C CYS A 84 -12.34 -7.45 -13.16
N SER A 85 -12.34 -6.58 -14.18
CA SER A 85 -13.54 -6.24 -14.97
C SER A 85 -13.64 -7.03 -16.28
N ARG A 86 -12.50 -7.44 -16.85
CA ARG A 86 -12.45 -8.07 -18.19
C ARG A 86 -13.06 -9.47 -18.26
N ARG A 87 -13.17 -10.19 -17.14
CA ARG A 87 -13.75 -11.55 -17.13
C ARG A 87 -15.28 -11.55 -17.28
N ASP A 88 -15.81 -12.52 -18.03
CA ASP A 88 -17.23 -12.55 -18.40
C ASP A 88 -18.15 -13.15 -17.33
N SER A 89 -17.72 -14.19 -16.63
CA SER A 89 -18.53 -14.79 -15.57
C SER A 89 -18.24 -14.12 -14.21
N PRO A 90 -19.25 -14.00 -13.32
CA PRO A 90 -19.07 -13.46 -11.97
C PRO A 90 -17.99 -14.17 -11.15
N ILE A 91 -17.85 -15.50 -11.32
CA ILE A 91 -16.87 -16.30 -10.59
C ILE A 91 -15.43 -16.02 -11.05
N GLU A 92 -15.21 -15.84 -12.36
CA GLU A 92 -13.90 -15.49 -12.90
C GLU A 92 -13.50 -14.05 -12.51
N ARG A 93 -14.47 -13.12 -12.47
CA ARG A 93 -14.23 -11.78 -11.92
C ARG A 93 -13.86 -11.84 -10.45
N LEU A 94 -14.62 -12.59 -9.63
CA LEU A 94 -14.28 -12.75 -8.21
C LEU A 94 -12.88 -13.35 -8.02
N LYS A 95 -12.49 -14.39 -8.79
CA LYS A 95 -11.12 -14.92 -8.77
C LYS A 95 -10.09 -13.84 -9.11
N SER A 96 -10.34 -13.02 -10.12
CA SER A 96 -9.44 -11.92 -10.50
C SER A 96 -9.33 -10.86 -9.39
N VAL A 97 -10.43 -10.52 -8.72
CA VAL A 97 -10.42 -9.62 -7.55
C VAL A 97 -9.66 -10.25 -6.38
N VAL A 98 -9.78 -11.57 -6.16
CA VAL A 98 -8.99 -12.30 -5.16
C VAL A 98 -7.50 -12.27 -5.51
N THR A 99 -7.13 -12.54 -6.76
CA THR A 99 -5.75 -12.42 -7.26
C THR A 99 -5.20 -11.02 -7.05
N TRP A 100 -5.95 -9.98 -7.43
CA TRP A 100 -5.56 -8.60 -7.17
C TRP A 100 -5.42 -8.32 -5.67
N ASN A 101 -6.30 -8.84 -4.82
CA ASN A 101 -6.22 -8.65 -3.38
C ASN A 101 -4.97 -9.31 -2.77
N ILE A 102 -4.65 -10.54 -3.17
CA ILE A 102 -3.41 -11.25 -2.79
C ILE A 102 -2.19 -10.47 -3.28
N SER A 103 -2.24 -9.93 -4.50
CA SER A 103 -1.17 -9.15 -5.09
C SER A 103 -0.88 -7.82 -4.38
N LYS A 104 -1.63 -7.44 -3.33
CA LYS A 104 -1.31 -6.30 -2.46
C LYS A 104 -0.44 -6.71 -1.26
N LEU A 105 -0.33 -7.99 -0.96
CA LEU A 105 0.58 -8.49 0.07
C LEU A 105 2.01 -8.24 -0.39
N ARG A 106 2.80 -7.58 0.46
CA ARG A 106 4.21 -7.21 0.20
C ARG A 106 5.09 -7.75 1.31
N PRO A 107 6.36 -8.08 1.03
CA PRO A 107 7.36 -8.31 2.07
C PRO A 107 7.39 -7.14 3.05
N VAL A 108 7.48 -7.46 4.34
CA VAL A 108 7.50 -6.44 5.39
C VAL A 108 8.96 -6.20 5.74
N LEU A 109 9.50 -5.16 5.11
CA LEU A 109 10.91 -4.80 5.28
C LEU A 109 11.17 -4.23 6.67
N PHE A 110 12.43 -4.30 7.10
CA PHE A 110 12.91 -3.72 8.34
C PHE A 110 12.79 -2.18 8.30
N GLY A 111 12.50 -1.59 9.45
CA GLY A 111 12.26 -0.16 9.59
C GLY A 111 10.81 0.24 9.36
N SER A 112 10.48 1.48 9.72
CA SER A 112 9.14 2.06 9.58
C SER A 112 9.14 3.09 8.46
N PRO A 113 8.17 3.08 7.54
CA PRO A 113 7.96 4.22 6.65
C PRO A 113 7.67 5.50 7.44
N TYR A 114 7.93 6.67 6.85
CA TYR A 114 7.63 7.95 7.46
C TYR A 114 6.12 8.06 7.74
N ASN A 115 5.79 8.55 8.95
CA ASN A 115 4.41 8.89 9.29
C ASN A 115 4.02 10.14 8.49
N PRO A 116 2.99 10.09 7.63
CA PRO A 116 2.68 11.20 6.75
C PRO A 116 2.26 12.46 7.53
N ILE A 117 2.67 13.63 7.03
CA ILE A 117 2.18 14.90 7.56
C ILE A 117 0.73 15.15 7.13
N LEU A 118 -0.01 15.99 7.85
CA LEU A 118 -1.40 16.29 7.52
C LEU A 118 -1.49 16.99 6.16
N GLY A 119 -2.31 16.46 5.25
CA GLY A 119 -2.42 16.97 3.88
C GLY A 119 -1.33 16.50 2.92
N GLU A 120 -0.41 15.64 3.36
CA GLU A 120 0.53 14.96 2.45
C GLU A 120 -0.25 14.14 1.42
N THR A 121 0.25 14.09 0.19
CA THR A 121 -0.36 13.37 -0.93
C THR A 121 0.66 12.46 -1.62
N HIS A 122 0.20 11.41 -2.28
CA HIS A 122 0.99 10.68 -3.26
C HIS A 122 0.15 10.41 -4.52
N HIS A 123 0.59 10.90 -5.68
CA HIS A 123 -0.16 10.83 -6.93
C HIS A 123 0.65 10.18 -8.04
N VAL A 124 0.24 8.98 -8.50
CA VAL A 124 0.98 8.17 -9.49
C VAL A 124 0.06 7.55 -10.52
N SER A 125 0.53 7.46 -11.76
CA SER A 125 -0.14 6.74 -12.86
C SER A 125 0.71 5.60 -13.42
N ASN A 126 0.11 4.43 -13.62
CA ASN A 126 0.69 3.32 -14.37
C ASN A 126 -0.28 2.86 -15.47
N GLY A 127 0.07 3.15 -16.73
CA GLY A 127 -0.81 2.84 -17.86
C GLY A 127 -2.17 3.55 -17.76
N HIS A 128 -3.21 2.76 -17.46
CA HIS A 128 -4.59 3.21 -17.27
C HIS A 128 -4.99 3.36 -15.79
N ILE A 129 -4.13 2.94 -14.86
CA ILE A 129 -4.35 3.05 -13.42
C ILE A 129 -3.85 4.42 -12.96
N ASN A 130 -4.71 5.20 -12.33
CA ASN A 130 -4.37 6.48 -11.69
C ASN A 130 -4.70 6.38 -10.20
N VAL A 131 -3.75 6.72 -9.33
CA VAL A 131 -3.87 6.58 -7.88
C VAL A 131 -3.54 7.90 -7.21
N LEU A 132 -4.43 8.37 -6.33
CA LEU A 132 -4.23 9.51 -5.45
C LEU A 132 -4.54 9.09 -4.03
N ILE A 133 -3.62 9.36 -3.11
CA ILE A 133 -3.82 9.14 -1.68
C ILE A 133 -3.47 10.41 -0.93
N GLU A 134 -4.23 10.72 0.13
CA GLU A 134 -4.04 11.89 0.98
C GLU A 134 -4.04 11.46 2.47
N GLN A 135 -3.18 12.08 3.28
CA GLN A 135 -3.27 12.01 4.74
C GLN A 135 -4.34 12.98 5.23
N VAL A 136 -5.52 12.45 5.56
CA VAL A 136 -6.70 13.26 5.91
C VAL A 136 -6.80 13.60 7.40
N SER A 137 -6.07 12.87 8.26
CA SER A 137 -5.94 13.15 9.69
C SER A 137 -4.56 12.72 10.20
N HIS A 138 -4.01 13.43 11.18
CA HIS A 138 -2.71 13.09 11.78
C HIS A 138 -2.84 12.57 13.23
N HIS A 139 -3.84 13.01 14.00
CA HIS A 139 -4.10 12.54 15.35
C HIS A 139 -5.60 12.18 15.54
N PRO A 140 -5.99 10.91 15.34
CA PRO A 140 -5.16 9.77 14.93
C PRO A 140 -4.76 9.83 13.44
N PRO A 141 -3.71 9.10 13.01
CA PRO A 141 -3.31 9.02 11.61
C PRO A 141 -4.37 8.29 10.77
N VAL A 142 -4.88 8.94 9.72
CA VAL A 142 -5.84 8.38 8.76
C VAL A 142 -5.45 8.81 7.36
N SER A 143 -5.40 7.84 6.44
CA SER A 143 -5.16 8.08 5.03
C SER A 143 -6.37 7.65 4.19
N ALA A 144 -6.70 8.41 3.16
CA ALA A 144 -7.75 8.09 2.21
C ALA A 144 -7.17 7.96 0.81
N LEU A 145 -7.50 6.87 0.11
CA LEU A 145 -7.04 6.55 -1.24
C LEU A 145 -8.21 6.49 -2.21
N HIS A 146 -7.99 7.07 -3.39
CA HIS A 146 -8.82 6.90 -4.58
C HIS A 146 -7.93 6.39 -5.71
N ALA A 147 -8.35 5.34 -6.38
CA ALA A 147 -7.72 4.87 -7.60
C ALA A 147 -8.77 4.58 -8.65
N THR A 148 -8.46 4.91 -9.90
CA THR A 148 -9.33 4.62 -11.04
C THR A 148 -8.58 3.92 -12.14
N HIS A 149 -9.27 3.04 -12.85
CA HIS A 149 -8.79 2.44 -14.08
C HIS A 149 -9.56 3.02 -15.27
N ALA A 150 -8.93 3.93 -16.02
CA ALA A 150 -9.60 4.76 -17.03
C ALA A 150 -10.23 3.96 -18.19
N LYS A 151 -9.65 2.81 -18.58
CA LYS A 151 -10.15 2.00 -19.69
C LYS A 151 -11.28 1.05 -19.28
N GLU A 152 -11.07 0.24 -18.25
CA GLU A 152 -12.06 -0.73 -17.76
C GLU A 152 -13.16 -0.14 -16.85
N ASN A 153 -13.13 1.17 -16.58
CA ASN A 153 -14.07 1.90 -15.73
C ASN A 153 -14.21 1.28 -14.33
N ILE A 154 -13.07 1.19 -13.63
CA ILE A 154 -12.98 0.65 -12.27
C ILE A 154 -12.69 1.80 -11.31
N ASP A 155 -13.37 1.79 -10.18
CA ASP A 155 -13.15 2.68 -9.05
C ASP A 155 -12.71 1.87 -7.83
N VAL A 156 -11.65 2.30 -7.15
CA VAL A 156 -11.17 1.73 -5.90
C VAL A 156 -11.04 2.86 -4.90
N ALA A 157 -11.79 2.78 -3.82
CA ALA A 157 -11.73 3.76 -2.74
C ALA A 157 -11.51 3.04 -1.41
N TRP A 158 -10.60 3.56 -0.60
CA TRP A 158 -10.47 3.10 0.76
C TRP A 158 -9.98 4.15 1.73
N VAL A 159 -10.32 3.92 3.00
CA VAL A 159 -9.81 4.64 4.17
C VAL A 159 -9.02 3.66 5.03
N GLN A 160 -7.87 4.07 5.57
CA GLN A 160 -7.03 3.22 6.40
C GLN A 160 -6.41 3.99 7.56
N TYR A 161 -6.36 3.30 8.68
CA TYR A 161 -5.66 3.71 9.89
C TYR A 161 -5.24 2.44 10.63
N PHE A 162 -4.16 2.54 11.41
CA PHE A 162 -3.62 1.41 12.14
C PHE A 162 -3.92 1.51 13.63
N SER A 163 -4.07 0.36 14.28
CA SER A 163 -4.06 0.24 15.74
C SER A 163 -2.91 -0.67 16.17
N PRO A 164 -1.68 -0.14 16.28
CA PRO A 164 -0.52 -0.90 16.68
C PRO A 164 -0.48 -1.10 18.20
N LYS A 165 -0.47 -2.35 18.65
CA LYS A 165 -0.44 -2.73 20.08
C LYS A 165 0.84 -3.48 20.40
N PHE A 166 1.59 -2.99 21.39
CA PHE A 166 2.77 -3.67 21.87
C PHE A 166 2.41 -4.91 22.70
N ARG A 167 2.93 -6.08 22.33
CA ARG A 167 2.71 -7.37 23.02
C ARG A 167 3.99 -7.94 23.62
N GLY A 168 5.02 -7.11 23.81
CA GLY A 168 6.30 -7.51 24.38
C GLY A 168 7.26 -7.99 23.30
N ALA A 169 7.13 -9.26 22.89
CA ALA A 169 8.00 -9.85 21.87
C ALA A 169 7.60 -9.49 20.42
N TYR A 170 6.46 -8.82 20.25
CA TYR A 170 5.98 -8.37 18.95
C TYR A 170 5.02 -7.18 19.09
N VAL A 171 4.77 -6.49 17.98
CA VAL A 171 3.72 -5.49 17.80
C VAL A 171 2.66 -6.10 16.89
N GLU A 172 1.42 -6.08 17.34
CA GLU A 172 0.25 -6.45 16.55
C GLU A 172 -0.34 -5.19 15.94
N ILE A 173 -0.40 -5.11 14.61
CA ILE A 173 -0.91 -3.95 13.88
C ILE A 173 -2.19 -4.37 13.19
N GLU A 174 -3.31 -3.97 13.78
CA GLU A 174 -4.62 -4.11 13.15
C GLU A 174 -4.78 -3.03 12.07
N VAL A 175 -5.21 -3.44 10.88
CA VAL A 175 -5.46 -2.54 9.75
C VAL A 175 -6.96 -2.28 9.66
N LYS A 176 -7.36 -1.03 9.91
CA LYS A 176 -8.77 -0.63 9.95
C LYS A 176 -9.18 0.13 8.69
N GLY A 177 -10.46 0.47 8.64
CA GLY A 177 -11.09 1.24 7.58
C GLY A 177 -11.66 0.40 6.44
N LYS A 178 -12.59 1.01 5.69
CA LYS A 178 -13.38 0.37 4.63
C LYS A 178 -12.60 0.37 3.32
N ARG A 179 -12.68 -0.74 2.56
CA ARG A 179 -12.14 -0.86 1.19
C ARG A 179 -13.23 -1.33 0.25
N VAL A 180 -13.44 -0.57 -0.82
CA VAL A 180 -14.45 -0.84 -1.82
C VAL A 180 -13.83 -0.76 -3.20
N MET A 181 -14.14 -1.73 -4.05
CA MET A 181 -13.88 -1.69 -5.49
C MET A 181 -15.23 -1.75 -6.22
N LYS A 182 -15.44 -0.87 -7.19
CA LYS A 182 -16.62 -0.87 -8.05
C LYS A 182 -16.20 -1.16 -9.48
N LEU A 183 -16.80 -2.19 -10.06
CA LEU A 183 -16.67 -2.48 -11.49
C LEU A 183 -17.90 -1.88 -12.18
N HIS A 184 -17.82 -0.62 -12.61
CA HIS A 184 -18.98 0.11 -13.12
C HIS A 184 -19.62 -0.57 -14.33
N SER A 185 -18.80 -1.08 -15.24
CA SER A 185 -19.24 -1.81 -16.44
C SER A 185 -20.00 -3.11 -16.12
N ARG A 186 -19.77 -3.69 -14.94
CA ARG A 186 -20.42 -4.93 -14.48
C ARG A 186 -21.53 -4.68 -13.45
N LYS A 187 -21.64 -3.44 -12.94
CA LYS A 187 -22.54 -3.06 -11.83
C LYS A 187 -22.30 -3.91 -10.57
N GLU A 188 -21.03 -4.17 -10.26
CA GLU A 188 -20.61 -5.00 -9.13
C GLU A 188 -19.80 -4.18 -8.12
N THR A 189 -20.08 -4.40 -6.83
CA THR A 189 -19.38 -3.77 -5.71
C THR A 189 -18.70 -4.82 -4.84
N TYR A 190 -17.38 -4.75 -4.75
CA TYR A 190 -16.58 -5.64 -3.92
C TYR A 190 -16.16 -4.93 -2.63
N HIS A 191 -16.57 -5.49 -1.50
CA HIS A 191 -16.12 -5.07 -0.17
C HIS A 191 -14.99 -5.98 0.30
N MET A 192 -13.90 -5.38 0.77
CA MET A 192 -12.68 -6.11 1.10
C MET A 192 -12.17 -5.75 2.50
N GLU A 193 -11.73 -6.76 3.21
CA GLU A 193 -10.97 -6.62 4.46
C GLU A 193 -9.47 -6.73 4.19
N GLN A 194 -8.65 -6.40 5.19
CA GLN A 194 -7.19 -6.45 5.12
C GLN A 194 -6.68 -7.29 6.30
N PRO A 195 -5.63 -8.11 6.12
CA PRO A 195 -5.09 -8.88 7.22
C PRO A 195 -4.33 -7.98 8.20
N ARG A 196 -4.13 -8.47 9.42
CA ARG A 196 -3.27 -7.79 10.38
C ARG A 196 -1.81 -7.99 10.02
N LEU A 197 -0.97 -7.10 10.51
CA LEU A 197 0.48 -7.17 10.38
C LEU A 197 1.10 -7.45 11.77
N ILE A 198 2.02 -8.39 11.84
CA ILE A 198 2.77 -8.70 13.07
C ILE A 198 4.23 -8.31 12.86
N LEU A 199 4.77 -7.43 13.69
CA LEU A 199 6.20 -7.07 13.70
C LEU A 199 6.89 -7.72 14.90
N ARG A 200 7.94 -8.53 14.70
CA ARG A 200 8.58 -9.28 15.80
C ARG A 200 9.92 -8.66 16.23
N PHE A 201 10.18 -8.66 17.54
CA PHE A 201 11.45 -8.22 18.13
C PHE A 201 11.85 -9.13 19.32
N PRO A 202 13.06 -9.76 19.33
CA PRO A 202 14.05 -9.85 18.26
C PRO A 202 13.61 -10.89 17.21
N GLY A 203 13.94 -10.65 15.94
CA GLY A 203 13.69 -11.63 14.88
C GLY A 203 13.58 -10.99 13.50
N PRO A 204 13.59 -11.80 12.44
CA PRO A 204 13.49 -11.31 11.08
C PRO A 204 12.07 -10.79 10.81
N GLY A 205 11.98 -9.48 10.64
CA GLY A 205 10.90 -8.81 9.92
C GLY A 205 9.50 -8.87 10.54
N GLY A 206 8.54 -8.50 9.70
CA GLY A 206 7.12 -8.63 9.98
C GLY A 206 6.41 -9.56 9.02
N TYR A 207 5.17 -9.90 9.33
CA TYR A 207 4.37 -10.78 8.50
C TYR A 207 2.88 -10.51 8.56
N TRP A 208 2.21 -10.76 7.45
CA TRP A 208 0.76 -10.74 7.35
C TRP A 208 0.15 -11.97 8.00
N ASP A 209 -0.92 -11.77 8.78
CA ASP A 209 -1.57 -12.83 9.54
C ASP A 209 -3.08 -12.59 9.65
N GLY A 210 -3.83 -13.68 9.85
CA GLY A 210 -5.26 -13.62 10.12
C GLY A 210 -6.16 -13.85 8.91
N LYS A 211 -7.46 -13.68 9.14
CA LYS A 211 -8.51 -13.94 8.15
C LYS A 211 -8.91 -12.65 7.45
N THR A 212 -9.22 -12.75 6.16
CA THR A 212 -9.69 -11.63 5.34
C THR A 212 -10.89 -12.08 4.54
N LYS A 213 -11.95 -11.27 4.55
CA LYS A 213 -13.14 -11.52 3.74
C LYS A 213 -13.23 -10.58 2.55
N LEU A 214 -13.74 -11.12 1.45
CA LEU A 214 -14.07 -10.40 0.24
C LEU A 214 -15.48 -10.80 -0.20
N LYS A 215 -16.35 -9.83 -0.48
CA LYS A 215 -17.75 -10.11 -0.84
C LYS A 215 -18.23 -9.21 -1.97
N CYS A 216 -19.04 -9.76 -2.87
CA CYS A 216 -19.82 -9.01 -3.85
C CYS A 216 -21.31 -9.32 -3.64
N PRO A 217 -22.08 -8.39 -3.04
CA PRO A 217 -23.50 -8.60 -2.78
C PRO A 217 -24.32 -8.86 -4.05
N GLU A 218 -24.00 -8.19 -5.16
CA GLU A 218 -24.79 -8.25 -6.39
C GLU A 218 -24.71 -9.62 -7.09
N THR A 219 -23.59 -10.32 -6.93
CA THR A 219 -23.38 -11.67 -7.47
C THR A 219 -23.70 -12.76 -6.46
N GLY A 220 -23.86 -12.39 -5.18
CA GLY A 220 -23.99 -13.34 -4.08
C GLY A 220 -22.71 -14.13 -3.79
N LEU A 221 -21.58 -13.82 -4.40
CA LEU A 221 -20.33 -14.57 -4.21
C LEU A 221 -19.42 -13.92 -3.16
N ALA A 222 -18.71 -14.76 -2.42
CA ALA A 222 -17.74 -14.33 -1.42
C ALA A 222 -16.49 -15.22 -1.41
N ALA A 223 -15.41 -14.68 -0.89
CA ALA A 223 -14.17 -15.39 -0.63
C ALA A 223 -13.69 -15.12 0.79
N ASP A 224 -13.25 -16.18 1.48
CA ASP A 224 -12.54 -16.06 2.75
C ASP A 224 -11.10 -16.54 2.51
N LEU A 225 -10.12 -15.72 2.88
CA LEU A 225 -8.70 -16.10 2.87
C LEU A 225 -8.16 -16.10 4.30
N HIS A 226 -7.19 -16.96 4.55
CA HIS A 226 -6.54 -17.14 5.83
C HIS A 226 -5.04 -17.24 5.62
N LEU A 227 -4.34 -16.23 6.12
CA LEU A 227 -2.88 -16.17 6.13
C LEU A 227 -2.39 -16.85 7.40
N ASN A 228 -1.74 -18.00 7.20
CA ASN A 228 -1.18 -18.79 8.29
C ASN A 228 0.32 -18.48 8.39
N SER A 229 0.70 -17.85 9.48
CA SER A 229 2.08 -17.48 9.80
C SER A 229 2.89 -18.61 10.46
N GLY A 230 2.33 -19.83 10.50
CA GLY A 230 2.93 -21.01 11.14
C GLY A 230 2.85 -21.03 12.68
N SER A 231 3.18 -22.18 13.26
CA SER A 231 3.31 -22.39 14.70
C SER A 231 4.51 -21.62 15.29
N PHE A 232 4.60 -21.54 16.63
CA PHE A 232 5.74 -20.89 17.30
C PHE A 232 7.10 -21.42 16.82
N MET A 233 7.21 -22.73 16.59
CA MET A 233 8.44 -23.39 16.14
C MET A 233 8.74 -23.14 14.65
N GLU A 234 7.73 -23.11 13.79
CA GLU A 234 7.88 -22.77 12.36
C GLU A 234 8.33 -21.31 12.19
N ARG A 235 7.84 -20.41 13.05
CA ARG A 235 8.27 -18.99 13.09
C ARG A 235 9.75 -18.78 13.45
N PHE A 236 10.47 -19.80 13.93
CA PHE A 236 11.94 -19.75 14.09
C PHE A 236 12.70 -20.24 12.85
N ARG A 237 12.06 -20.99 11.94
CA ARG A 237 12.64 -21.47 10.69
C ARG A 237 12.32 -20.58 9.48
N GLY A 238 11.48 -19.58 9.66
CA GLY A 238 11.01 -18.66 8.61
C GLY A 238 9.49 -18.67 8.51
N ASN A 239 8.89 -17.54 8.14
CA ASN A 239 7.44 -17.47 7.93
C ASN A 239 7.05 -18.35 6.73
N ASN A 240 6.12 -19.29 6.92
CA ASN A 240 5.63 -20.17 5.86
C ASN A 240 4.83 -19.39 4.79
N ARG A 241 4.36 -18.16 5.08
CA ARG A 241 3.60 -17.28 4.16
C ARG A 241 2.45 -17.98 3.45
N SER A 242 1.95 -19.03 4.09
CA SER A 242 0.96 -19.91 3.51
C SER A 242 -0.39 -19.22 3.52
N LEU A 243 -1.11 -19.37 2.42
CA LEU A 243 -2.44 -18.86 2.23
C LEU A 243 -3.37 -20.05 1.99
N LYS A 244 -4.47 -20.07 2.73
CA LYS A 244 -5.59 -21.01 2.51
C LYS A 244 -6.87 -20.22 2.43
N GLY A 245 -7.82 -20.65 1.63
CA GLY A 245 -9.06 -19.92 1.45
C GLY A 245 -10.09 -20.71 0.67
N LYS A 246 -11.22 -20.07 0.42
CA LYS A 246 -12.33 -20.63 -0.31
C LYS A 246 -13.12 -19.55 -1.01
N ILE A 247 -13.77 -19.91 -2.12
CA ILE A 247 -14.83 -19.13 -2.76
C ILE A 247 -16.14 -19.88 -2.59
N TYR A 248 -17.21 -19.18 -2.23
CA TYR A 248 -18.51 -19.76 -1.93
C TYR A 248 -19.66 -18.82 -2.28
N GLU A 249 -20.86 -19.39 -2.40
CA GLU A 249 -22.11 -18.65 -2.49
C GLU A 249 -22.54 -18.20 -1.09
N SER A 250 -22.81 -16.90 -0.94
CA SER A 250 -23.14 -16.28 0.36
C SER A 250 -24.48 -16.74 0.92
N SER A 251 -25.44 -17.08 0.06
CA SER A 251 -26.79 -17.49 0.43
C SER A 251 -26.86 -18.94 0.93
N SER A 252 -26.20 -19.85 0.22
CA SER A 252 -26.23 -21.29 0.48
C SER A 252 -25.05 -21.78 1.33
N GLY A 253 -23.95 -21.03 1.37
CA GLY A 253 -22.67 -21.48 1.92
C GLY A 253 -21.97 -22.53 1.05
N ASN A 254 -22.51 -22.83 -0.15
CA ASN A 254 -21.96 -23.82 -1.05
C ASN A 254 -20.55 -23.42 -1.49
N MET A 255 -19.57 -24.27 -1.22
CA MET A 255 -18.19 -24.04 -1.59
C MET A 255 -17.97 -24.37 -3.07
N LEU A 256 -17.42 -23.43 -3.82
CA LEU A 256 -17.17 -23.55 -5.25
C LEU A 256 -15.69 -23.84 -5.54
N TYR A 257 -14.79 -23.13 -4.85
CA TYR A 257 -13.35 -23.30 -5.00
C TYR A 257 -12.64 -23.37 -3.66
N GLU A 258 -11.57 -24.16 -3.61
CA GLU A 258 -10.54 -24.10 -2.58
C GLU A 258 -9.36 -23.28 -3.10
N ILE A 259 -8.84 -22.36 -2.29
CA ILE A 259 -7.67 -21.53 -2.61
C ILE A 259 -6.52 -21.93 -1.69
N PHE A 260 -5.35 -22.18 -2.25
CA PHE A 260 -4.20 -22.60 -1.46
C PHE A 260 -2.86 -22.24 -2.12
N GLY A 261 -1.83 -22.06 -1.32
CA GLY A 261 -0.46 -21.82 -1.79
C GLY A 261 0.31 -20.88 -0.87
N HIS A 262 1.18 -20.07 -1.45
CA HIS A 262 2.00 -19.08 -0.75
C HIS A 262 1.93 -17.75 -1.48
N TRP A 263 1.60 -16.66 -0.78
CA TRP A 263 1.38 -15.35 -1.40
C TRP A 263 2.68 -14.71 -1.95
N ASP A 264 3.84 -15.21 -1.53
CA ASP A 264 5.15 -14.79 -2.02
C ASP A 264 5.71 -15.74 -3.10
N ARG A 265 4.93 -16.75 -3.52
CA ARG A 265 5.28 -17.69 -4.60
C ARG A 265 4.07 -17.85 -5.51
N THR A 266 3.39 -18.99 -5.45
CA THR A 266 2.25 -19.32 -6.30
C THR A 266 1.03 -19.58 -5.43
N VAL A 267 -0.14 -19.09 -5.88
CA VAL A 267 -1.44 -19.43 -5.31
C VAL A 267 -2.30 -20.07 -6.38
N MET A 268 -2.95 -21.16 -6.01
CA MET A 268 -3.80 -21.97 -6.87
C MET A 268 -5.25 -21.92 -6.41
N ALA A 269 -6.17 -22.13 -7.35
CA ALA A 269 -7.57 -22.37 -7.08
C ALA A 269 -7.98 -23.75 -7.62
N LYS A 270 -8.66 -24.54 -6.82
CA LYS A 270 -9.22 -25.84 -7.21
C LYS A 270 -10.73 -25.75 -7.29
N ASN A 271 -11.29 -26.04 -8.45
CA ASN A 271 -12.74 -26.15 -8.64
C ASN A 271 -13.23 -27.43 -7.95
N LEU A 272 -14.17 -27.30 -7.01
CA LEU A 272 -14.64 -28.44 -6.21
C LEU A 272 -15.61 -29.36 -6.96
N LYS A 273 -16.20 -28.89 -8.06
CA LYS A 273 -17.10 -29.68 -8.90
C LYS A 273 -16.34 -30.52 -9.93
N THR A 274 -15.33 -29.94 -10.58
CA THR A 274 -14.56 -30.61 -11.65
C THR A 274 -13.25 -31.23 -11.15
N GLY A 275 -12.73 -30.78 -10.01
CA GLY A 275 -11.42 -31.17 -9.50
C GLY A 275 -10.24 -30.47 -10.18
N GLU A 276 -10.49 -29.63 -11.19
CA GLU A 276 -9.48 -28.89 -11.93
C GLU A 276 -8.75 -27.89 -11.03
N VAL A 277 -7.44 -27.75 -11.21
CA VAL A 277 -6.57 -26.84 -10.47
C VAL A 277 -5.92 -25.87 -11.43
N GLU A 278 -6.02 -24.58 -11.14
CA GLU A 278 -5.40 -23.51 -11.92
C GLU A 278 -4.50 -22.65 -11.03
N VAL A 279 -3.45 -22.07 -11.61
CA VAL A 279 -2.63 -21.04 -10.96
C VAL A 279 -3.32 -19.69 -11.14
N ILE A 280 -3.73 -19.06 -10.04
CA ILE A 280 -4.42 -17.75 -10.08
C ILE A 280 -3.48 -16.59 -9.82
N TYR A 281 -2.30 -16.84 -9.24
CA TYR A 281 -1.34 -15.80 -8.89
C TYR A 281 0.09 -16.36 -8.84
N ASP A 282 1.02 -15.60 -9.41
CA ASP A 282 2.46 -15.84 -9.36
C ASP A 282 3.16 -14.55 -8.91
N ALA A 283 3.84 -14.63 -7.76
CA ALA A 283 4.53 -13.51 -7.13
C ALA A 283 5.80 -13.11 -7.90
N GLN A 284 6.51 -14.07 -8.50
CA GLN A 284 7.72 -13.78 -9.27
C GLN A 284 7.38 -12.88 -10.46
N GLU A 285 6.28 -13.15 -11.14
CA GLU A 285 5.78 -12.35 -12.25
C GLU A 285 5.14 -11.02 -11.81
N THR A 286 4.62 -10.95 -10.59
CA THR A 286 3.81 -9.81 -10.14
C THR A 286 4.58 -8.77 -9.33
N ILE A 287 5.52 -9.19 -8.48
CA ILE A 287 6.16 -8.33 -7.48
C ILE A 287 7.70 -8.39 -7.53
N THR A 288 8.24 -8.66 -8.71
CA THR A 288 9.67 -8.58 -9.03
C THR A 288 9.93 -7.55 -10.14
N GLY A 289 11.14 -7.00 -10.20
CA GLY A 289 11.53 -6.07 -11.27
C GLY A 289 10.74 -4.77 -11.29
N LEU A 290 10.17 -4.39 -10.14
CA LEU A 290 9.39 -3.17 -10.00
C LEU A 290 10.30 -1.94 -10.13
N LYS A 291 9.85 -0.95 -10.90
CA LYS A 291 10.60 0.27 -11.18
C LYS A 291 10.04 1.45 -10.39
N PRO A 292 10.88 2.41 -9.97
CA PRO A 292 10.38 3.67 -9.43
C PRO A 292 9.56 4.40 -10.51
N PRO A 293 8.60 5.24 -10.11
CA PRO A 293 8.02 6.20 -11.04
C PRO A 293 9.11 7.15 -11.56
N ILE A 294 8.79 7.84 -12.65
CA ILE A 294 9.54 8.96 -13.19
C ILE A 294 8.68 10.22 -13.16
N VAL A 295 9.30 11.39 -13.10
CA VAL A 295 8.60 12.67 -13.23
C VAL A 295 8.35 12.94 -14.70
N LYS A 296 7.08 13.02 -15.11
CA LYS A 296 6.69 13.44 -16.46
C LYS A 296 6.57 14.96 -16.57
N ASN A 297 6.00 15.60 -15.57
CA ASN A 297 5.89 17.05 -15.48
C ASN A 297 6.21 17.49 -14.04
N LEU A 298 7.32 18.20 -13.84
CA LEU A 298 7.77 18.63 -12.52
C LEU A 298 6.93 19.79 -11.96
N GLU A 299 6.38 20.64 -12.83
CA GLU A 299 5.58 21.81 -12.43
C GLU A 299 4.24 21.37 -11.82
N GLU A 300 3.65 20.30 -12.38
CA GLU A 300 2.40 19.68 -11.91
C GLU A 300 2.56 18.87 -10.61
N VAL A 301 3.79 18.59 -10.15
CA VAL A 301 3.98 17.89 -8.87
C VAL A 301 3.55 18.81 -7.72
N MET A 302 2.58 18.34 -6.93
CA MET A 302 2.07 19.07 -5.77
C MET A 302 3.15 19.22 -4.70
N GLU A 303 3.19 20.34 -3.99
CA GLU A 303 4.12 20.55 -2.85
C GLU A 303 3.88 19.54 -1.72
N SER A 304 2.66 19.02 -1.61
CA SER A 304 2.27 17.96 -0.68
C SER A 304 2.73 16.56 -1.10
N GLU A 305 3.32 16.38 -2.30
CA GLU A 305 3.78 15.08 -2.77
C GLU A 305 4.83 14.47 -1.83
N SER A 306 4.59 13.25 -1.37
CA SER A 306 5.47 12.51 -0.45
C SER A 306 6.93 12.52 -0.88
N ALA A 307 7.20 12.36 -2.19
CA ALA A 307 8.55 12.36 -2.74
C ALA A 307 9.28 13.72 -2.66
N LEU A 308 8.53 14.82 -2.52
CA LEU A 308 9.07 16.16 -2.24
C LEU A 308 9.19 16.40 -0.74
N VAL A 309 8.11 16.16 0.01
CA VAL A 309 8.04 16.39 1.47
C VAL A 309 9.19 15.68 2.19
N TRP A 310 9.47 14.43 1.80
CA TRP A 310 10.47 13.59 2.44
C TRP A 310 11.76 13.46 1.62
N GLY A 311 11.97 14.29 0.60
CA GLY A 311 13.08 14.17 -0.35
C GLY A 311 14.44 14.16 0.34
N GLU A 312 14.74 15.18 1.15
CA GLU A 312 16.03 15.29 1.83
C GLU A 312 16.25 14.18 2.87
N VAL A 313 15.20 13.75 3.56
CA VAL A 313 15.25 12.63 4.52
C VAL A 313 15.60 11.34 3.79
N SER A 314 14.94 11.10 2.65
CA SER A 314 15.13 9.92 1.81
C SER A 314 16.55 9.89 1.24
N GLU A 315 17.05 11.00 0.71
CA GLU A 315 18.43 11.11 0.21
C GLU A 315 19.45 10.82 1.33
N GLY A 316 19.27 11.40 2.51
CA GLY A 316 20.15 11.17 3.66
C GLY A 316 20.18 9.69 4.09
N ILE A 317 19.01 9.04 4.19
CA ILE A 317 18.93 7.61 4.52
C ILE A 317 19.62 6.75 3.46
N MET A 318 19.36 7.01 2.17
CA MET A 318 19.97 6.25 1.07
C MET A 318 21.50 6.38 1.04
N LYS A 319 22.03 7.57 1.36
CA LYS A 319 23.47 7.83 1.47
C LYS A 319 24.08 7.41 2.81
N LYS A 320 23.28 6.89 3.74
CA LYS A 320 23.66 6.58 5.13
C LYS A 320 24.20 7.79 5.91
N ASP A 321 23.80 8.99 5.50
CA ASP A 321 24.05 10.25 6.20
C ASP A 321 22.95 10.49 7.24
N TRP A 322 23.13 9.85 8.40
CA TRP A 322 22.13 9.84 9.46
C TRP A 322 21.93 11.21 10.14
N GLU A 323 22.97 12.04 10.14
CA GLU A 323 22.90 13.39 10.71
C GLU A 323 22.03 14.27 9.83
N ARG A 324 22.29 14.28 8.52
CA ARG A 324 21.47 15.02 7.55
C ARG A 324 20.04 14.53 7.52
N ALA A 325 19.83 13.21 7.48
CA ALA A 325 18.49 12.62 7.54
C ALA A 325 17.74 13.03 8.81
N GLY A 326 18.41 13.02 9.96
CA GLY A 326 17.82 13.42 11.24
C GLY A 326 17.51 14.90 11.35
N LYS A 327 18.32 15.78 10.76
CA LYS A 327 18.04 17.22 10.68
C LYS A 327 16.84 17.47 9.76
N ALA A 328 16.85 16.93 8.54
CA ALA A 328 15.76 17.09 7.58
C ALA A 328 14.42 16.56 8.14
N LYS A 329 14.43 15.38 8.79
CA LYS A 329 13.23 14.80 9.41
C LYS A 329 12.63 15.71 10.47
N ARG A 330 13.47 16.28 11.34
CA ARG A 330 13.02 17.22 12.38
C ARG A 330 12.41 18.48 11.76
N LEU A 331 13.01 19.03 10.71
CA LEU A 331 12.47 20.21 10.03
C LEU A 331 11.05 19.98 9.48
N VAL A 332 10.79 18.82 8.86
CA VAL A 332 9.45 18.45 8.38
C VAL A 332 8.46 18.34 9.55
N GLU A 333 8.86 17.66 10.63
CA GLU A 333 8.01 17.43 11.81
C GLU A 333 7.74 18.71 12.62
N GLU A 334 8.71 19.62 12.72
CA GLU A 334 8.58 20.93 13.37
C GLU A 334 7.65 21.84 12.58
N LYS A 335 7.81 21.94 11.26
CA LYS A 335 6.90 22.71 10.39
C LYS A 335 5.45 22.21 10.49
N GLN A 336 5.27 20.89 10.58
CA GLN A 336 3.95 20.29 10.81
C GLN A 336 3.36 20.69 12.18
N ARG A 337 4.19 20.74 13.23
CA ARG A 337 3.76 21.15 14.58
C ARG A 337 3.36 22.62 14.61
N GLU A 338 4.17 23.50 14.02
CA GLU A 338 3.86 24.93 13.91
C GLU A 338 2.56 25.17 13.12
N SER A 339 2.36 24.46 12.01
CA SER A 339 1.11 24.56 11.24
C SER A 339 -0.11 24.06 12.02
N LEU A 340 0.05 23.06 12.89
CA LEU A 340 -1.02 22.62 13.78
C LEU A 340 -1.34 23.68 14.83
N GLU A 341 -0.33 24.23 15.52
CA GLU A 341 -0.48 25.28 16.53
C GLU A 341 -1.17 26.53 15.96
N GLN A 342 -0.79 26.95 14.75
CA GLN A 342 -1.43 28.08 14.06
C GLN A 342 -2.92 27.82 13.77
N ARG A 343 -3.26 26.61 13.33
CA ARG A 343 -4.66 26.24 13.07
C ARG A 343 -5.48 26.17 14.35
N GLU A 344 -4.94 25.57 15.40
CA GLU A 344 -5.59 25.53 16.71
C GLU A 344 -5.82 26.93 17.27
N ALA A 345 -4.85 27.84 17.12
CA ALA A 345 -5.00 29.24 17.53
C ALA A 345 -6.06 30.00 16.71
N SER A 346 -6.17 29.71 15.40
CA SER A 346 -7.19 30.31 14.52
C SER A 346 -8.60 29.73 14.70
N GLY A 347 -8.71 28.52 15.26
CA GLY A 347 -9.96 27.77 15.32
C GLY A 347 -10.41 27.17 13.98
N GLU A 348 -9.60 27.26 12.93
CA GLU A 348 -9.94 26.73 11.61
C GLU A 348 -9.68 25.21 11.53
N PRO A 349 -10.71 24.39 11.23
CA PRO A 349 -10.51 22.96 11.06
C PRO A 349 -9.75 22.66 9.76
N TRP A 350 -8.94 21.60 9.77
CA TRP A 350 -8.35 21.09 8.53
C TRP A 350 -9.42 20.47 7.64
N VAL A 351 -9.45 20.90 6.38
CA VAL A 351 -10.31 20.33 5.34
C VAL A 351 -9.43 19.62 4.31
N PRO A 352 -9.51 18.29 4.19
CA PRO A 352 -8.77 17.56 3.16
C PRO A 352 -9.11 18.04 1.76
N LYS A 353 -8.13 18.05 0.86
CA LYS A 353 -8.27 18.65 -0.47
C LYS A 353 -8.97 17.72 -1.47
N HIS A 354 -8.87 16.40 -1.28
CA HIS A 354 -9.32 15.42 -2.26
C HIS A 354 -10.43 14.51 -1.75
N PHE A 355 -10.74 14.56 -0.45
CA PHE A 355 -11.71 13.68 0.18
C PHE A 355 -12.66 14.45 1.11
N SER A 356 -13.96 14.14 1.04
CA SER A 356 -14.87 14.47 2.13
C SER A 356 -14.69 13.45 3.25
N VAL A 357 -14.54 13.92 4.48
CA VAL A 357 -14.28 13.05 5.64
C VAL A 357 -15.39 13.21 6.67
N VAL A 358 -15.97 12.09 7.06
CA VAL A 358 -16.97 11.98 8.12
C VAL A 358 -16.44 11.02 9.18
N LYS A 359 -16.56 11.42 10.45
CA LYS A 359 -16.21 10.57 11.59
C LYS A 359 -17.48 9.97 12.15
N ASP A 360 -17.61 8.64 12.05
CA ASP A 360 -18.72 7.88 12.62
C ASP A 360 -18.25 7.16 13.89
N GLY A 361 -18.42 7.82 15.03
CA GLY A 361 -17.91 7.35 16.31
C GLY A 361 -16.37 7.21 16.32
N LYS A 362 -15.88 5.96 16.29
CA LYS A 362 -14.44 5.62 16.23
C LYS A 362 -13.94 5.32 14.82
N ASP A 363 -14.87 5.20 13.87
CA ASP A 363 -14.56 4.85 12.48
C ASP A 363 -14.59 6.10 11.60
N TRP A 364 -13.99 5.94 10.43
CA TRP A 364 -13.80 7.02 9.46
C TRP A 364 -14.44 6.61 8.15
N GLU A 365 -15.18 7.53 7.57
CA GLU A 365 -15.71 7.43 6.22
C GLU A 365 -15.07 8.52 5.38
N CYS A 366 -14.45 8.13 4.28
CA CYS A 366 -13.84 9.03 3.34
C CYS A 366 -14.41 8.74 1.96
N SER A 367 -14.90 9.78 1.29
CA SER A 367 -15.38 9.69 -0.10
C SER A 367 -14.56 10.63 -0.98
N PRO A 368 -14.11 10.18 -2.16
CA PRO A 368 -13.44 11.06 -3.10
C PRO A 368 -14.33 12.24 -3.50
N LEU A 369 -13.77 13.45 -3.59
CA LEU A 369 -14.50 14.63 -4.05
C LEU A 369 -14.69 14.65 -5.58
N GLN A 370 -13.84 13.91 -6.31
CA GLN A 370 -13.88 13.80 -7.75
C GLN A 370 -14.30 12.39 -8.17
N PRO A 371 -15.06 12.23 -9.27
CA PRO A 371 -15.50 10.91 -9.72
C PRO A 371 -14.35 10.07 -10.29
N THR A 372 -13.28 10.70 -10.76
CA THR A 372 -12.11 10.04 -11.35
C THR A 372 -10.82 10.66 -10.86
N VAL A 373 -9.76 9.85 -10.77
CA VAL A 373 -8.42 10.36 -10.49
C VAL A 373 -7.77 10.82 -11.80
N PRO A 374 -7.34 12.09 -11.90
CA PRO A 374 -6.65 12.58 -13.09
C PRO A 374 -5.29 11.88 -13.26
N ARG A 375 -4.75 11.94 -14.48
CA ARG A 375 -3.42 11.41 -14.76
C ARG A 375 -2.38 12.16 -13.93
N ALA A 376 -1.48 11.42 -13.30
CA ALA A 376 -0.49 11.96 -12.39
C ALA A 376 0.75 12.51 -13.11
N PRO A 377 1.46 13.46 -12.46
CA PRO A 377 2.77 13.91 -12.92
C PRO A 377 3.86 12.84 -12.73
N LEU A 378 3.68 11.92 -11.77
CA LEU A 378 4.55 10.76 -11.57
C LEU A 378 4.01 9.54 -12.33
N VAL A 379 4.81 8.95 -13.20
CA VAL A 379 4.38 7.84 -14.07
C VAL A 379 5.31 6.65 -14.04
N ILE A 380 4.76 5.44 -14.12
CA ILE A 380 5.54 4.22 -14.36
C ILE A 380 5.65 4.01 -15.87
N THR A 381 6.86 4.06 -16.41
CA THR A 381 7.09 3.72 -17.83
C THR A 381 7.05 2.20 -18.01
N LYS A 382 6.23 1.71 -18.95
CA LYS A 382 6.47 0.39 -19.55
C LYS A 382 7.85 0.39 -20.20
N ALA A 383 8.55 -0.75 -20.19
CA ALA A 383 9.73 -0.91 -21.03
C ALA A 383 9.38 -0.49 -22.46
N GLN A 384 10.20 0.37 -23.07
CA GLN A 384 10.06 0.74 -24.47
C GLN A 384 10.07 -0.54 -25.31
N GLY A 385 8.89 -0.97 -25.74
CA GLY A 385 8.69 -2.19 -26.54
C GLY A 385 7.44 -2.16 -27.43
N GLU A 386 6.62 -1.11 -27.38
CA GLU A 386 5.41 -0.99 -28.21
C GLU A 386 5.33 0.37 -28.95
N ILE A 387 6.49 0.99 -29.24
CA ILE A 387 6.56 2.16 -30.10
C ILE A 387 7.58 1.90 -31.23
N VAL A 388 7.35 0.90 -32.06
CA VAL A 388 7.68 0.89 -33.51
C VAL A 388 6.84 -0.22 -34.16
N ASN A 389 5.58 0.07 -34.49
CA ASN A 389 4.82 -0.61 -35.55
C ASN A 389 3.62 0.25 -35.95
N ARG A 390 3.93 1.50 -36.29
CA ARG A 390 3.12 2.34 -37.19
C ARG A 390 4.14 3.09 -38.03
N PHE A 391 3.92 3.15 -39.35
CA PHE A 391 4.80 3.69 -40.40
C PHE A 391 5.76 2.69 -41.07
N GLN A 392 5.23 1.58 -41.60
CA GLN A 392 5.62 1.10 -42.94
C GLN A 392 4.38 0.49 -43.60
N ASP A 393 3.44 1.35 -43.99
CA ASP A 393 2.44 1.08 -45.03
C ASP A 393 1.99 2.44 -45.59
N SER A 394 2.94 3.12 -46.24
CA SER A 394 2.67 4.16 -47.23
C SER A 394 3.98 4.56 -47.88
N LYS A 395 4.38 3.85 -48.94
CA LYS A 395 4.86 4.41 -50.21
C LYS A 395 5.43 3.30 -51.10
N THR A 396 4.90 3.31 -52.33
CA THR A 396 5.29 2.57 -53.56
C THR A 396 5.05 1.07 -53.57
#